data_AF-A0A257PLL7-F1
#
_entry.id   AF-A0A257PLL7-F1
#
_cell.length_a   1.000
_cell.length_b   1.000
_cell.length_c   1.000
_cell.angle_alpha   90.00
_cell.angle_beta   90.00
_cell.angle_gamma   90.00
#
_symmetry.space_group_name_H-M   'P 1'
#
loop_
_entity.id
_entity.type
_entity.pdbx_description
1 polymer ?
#
loop_
_entity_poly.entity_id
_entity_poly.type
_entity_poly.pdbx_seq_one_letter_code
_entity_poly.pdbx_strand_id
1 'polypeptide(L)' 'MDTSVSRPELLLVADAVAREKQIERDDVLEAMEQAIQKAGRAKYGHEKDI' A
#
# COMPACT_ATOMS: atom_id res chain seq x y z
N MET A 1 11.63 2.47 -15.69
CA MET A 1 11.38 1.96 -14.32
C MET A 1 9.89 2.02 -14.12
N ASP A 2 9.22 0.88 -14.33
CA ASP A 2 7.77 0.73 -14.20
C ASP A 2 7.32 1.11 -12.78
N THR A 3 6.86 2.36 -12.62
CA THR A 3 6.24 2.87 -11.38
C THR A 3 4.76 2.50 -11.27
N SER A 4 4.41 1.33 -11.78
CA SER A 4 3.11 0.70 -11.55
C SER A 4 3.40 -0.69 -11.02
N VAL A 5 3.50 -0.81 -9.69
CA VAL A 5 3.22 -2.11 -9.07
C VAL A 5 1.87 -2.50 -9.62
N SER A 6 1.86 -3.55 -10.45
CA SER A 6 0.69 -3.91 -11.23
C SER A 6 -0.45 -4.05 -10.24
N ARG A 7 -1.52 -3.23 -10.34
CA ARG A 7 -2.67 -3.25 -9.42
C ARG A 7 -3.12 -4.66 -8.99
N PRO A 8 -3.10 -5.69 -9.87
CA PRO A 8 -3.39 -7.08 -9.46
C PRO A 8 -2.45 -7.65 -8.38
N GLU A 9 -1.17 -7.32 -8.42
CA GLU A 9 -0.15 -7.82 -7.49
C GLU A 9 -0.34 -7.26 -6.08
N LEU A 10 -0.72 -5.99 -5.95
CA LEU A 10 -0.96 -5.35 -4.66
C LEU A 10 -2.15 -5.99 -3.92
N LEU A 11 -3.20 -6.36 -4.66
CA LEU A 11 -4.37 -7.03 -4.10
C LEU A 11 -4.04 -8.46 -3.65
N LEU A 12 -3.22 -9.18 -4.42
CA LEU A 12 -2.77 -10.52 -4.03
C LEU A 12 -1.92 -10.48 -2.76
N VAL A 13 -1.06 -9.48 -2.62
CA VAL A 13 -0.29 -9.24 -1.39
C VAL A 13 -1.22 -8.94 -0.22
N ALA A 14 -2.21 -8.07 -0.41
CA ALA A 14 -3.18 -7.75 0.63
C ALA A 14 -3.95 -9.01 1.09
N ASP A 15 -4.41 -9.85 0.15
CA ASP A 15 -5.10 -11.11 0.45
C ASP A 15 -4.22 -12.13 1.16
N ALA A 16 -2.92 -12.17 0.83
CA ALA A 16 -1.96 -13.04 1.52
C ALA A 16 -1.73 -12.58 2.96
N VAL A 17 -1.52 -11.28 3.17
CA VAL A 17 -1.28 -10.69 4.49
C VAL A 17 -2.52 -10.81 5.38
N ALA A 18 -3.72 -10.54 4.84
CA ALA A 18 -4.98 -10.68 5.56
C ALA A 18 -5.16 -12.10 6.11
N ARG A 19 -4.88 -13.11 5.27
CA ARG A 19 -4.96 -14.53 5.68
C ARG A 19 -3.89 -14.91 6.69
N GLU A 20 -2.65 -14.46 6.50
CA GLU A 20 -1.53 -14.78 7.40
C GLU A 20 -1.73 -14.17 8.79
N LYS A 21 -2.20 -12.92 8.83
CA LYS A 21 -2.37 -12.13 10.06
C LYS A 21 -3.75 -12.32 10.69
N GLN A 22 -4.66 -13.03 10.01
CA GLN A 22 -6.08 -13.17 10.39
C GLN A 22 -6.76 -11.82 10.67
N ILE A 23 -6.58 -10.88 9.74
CA ILE A 23 -7.20 -9.55 9.78
C ILE A 23 -8.03 -9.32 8.52
N GLU A 24 -8.90 -8.32 8.56
CA GLU A 24 -9.71 -7.97 7.41
C GLU A 24 -8.85 -7.41 6.29
N ARG A 25 -9.22 -7.76 5.06
CA ARG A 25 -8.52 -7.29 3.85
C ARG A 25 -8.55 -5.76 3.75
N ASP A 26 -9.66 -5.15 4.17
CA ASP A 26 -9.83 -3.69 4.14
C ASP A 26 -8.85 -2.99 5.09
N ASP A 27 -8.59 -3.57 6.27
CA ASP A 27 -7.58 -3.06 7.21
C ASP A 27 -6.17 -3.10 6.61
N VAL A 28 -5.85 -4.17 5.87
CA VAL A 28 -4.57 -4.30 5.17
C VAL A 28 -4.43 -3.22 4.09
N LEU A 29 -5.48 -2.98 3.31
CA LEU A 29 -5.47 -1.97 2.26
C LEU A 29 -5.33 -0.56 2.84
N GLU A 30 -6.01 -0.25 3.94
CA GLU A 30 -5.87 1.04 4.63
C GLU A 30 -4.44 1.23 5.16
N ALA A 31 -3.87 0.19 5.78
CA ALA A 31 -2.48 0.23 6.24
C ALA A 31 -1.47 0.42 5.09
N MET A 32 -1.71 -0.22 3.95
CA MET A 32 -0.90 -0.05 2.74
C MET A 32 -1.01 1.37 2.17
N GLU A 33 -2.21 1.96 2.16
CA GLU A 33 -2.42 3.35 1.74
C GLU A 33 -1.64 4.33 2.64
N GLN A 34 -1.77 4.18 3.96
CA GLN A 34 -1.02 5.00 4.92
C GLN A 34 0.51 4.84 4.73
N ALA A 35 0.98 3.62 4.48
CA ALA A 35 2.38 3.34 4.22
C ALA A 35 2.87 3.99 2.91
N ILE A 36 2.06 3.96 1.84
CA ILE A 36 2.35 4.61 0.56
C ILE A 36 2.38 6.12 0.73
N GLN A 37 1.40 6.72 1.41
CA GLN A 37 1.40 8.16 1.69
C GLN A 37 2.64 8.57 2.50
N LYS A 38 2.99 7.80 3.54
CA LYS A 38 4.20 8.05 4.33
C LYS A 38 5.48 7.95 3.49
N ALA A 39 5.57 6.95 2.62
CA ALA A 39 6.70 6.79 1.69
C ALA A 39 6.73 7.91 0.64
N GLY A 40 5.58 8.36 0.16
CA GLY A 40 5.41 9.49 -0.75
C GLY A 40 5.92 10.78 -0.13
N ARG A 41 5.47 11.10 1.08
CA ARG A 41 5.95 12.26 1.87
C ARG A 41 7.47 12.18 2.14
N ALA A 42 7.99 11.01 2.47
CA ALA A 42 9.42 10.82 2.71
C ALA A 42 10.26 10.99 1.43
N LYS A 43 9.73 10.60 0.28
CA LYS A 43 10.45 10.62 -1.01
C LYS A 43 10.32 11.96 -1.76
N TYR A 44 9.20 12.67 -1.62
CA TYR A 44 8.89 13.85 -2.42
C TYR A 44 8.61 15.11 -1.59
N GLY A 45 8.71 15.03 -0.26
CA GLY A 45 8.41 16.14 0.65
C GLY A 45 6.92 16.39 0.84
N HIS A 46 6.57 17.34 1.70
CA HIS A 46 5.18 17.76 1.96
C HIS A 46 4.57 18.60 0.82
N GLU A 47 5.33 18.85 -0.24
CA GLU A 47 4.96 19.76 -1.33
C GLU A 47 4.18 19.07 -2.44
N LYS A 48 4.07 17.73 -2.39
CA LYS A 48 3.25 16.94 -3.30
C LYS A 48 2.19 16.20 -2.50
N ASP A 49 0.91 16.51 -2.73
CA ASP A 49 -0.21 15.69 -2.26
C ASP A 49 -0.13 14.31 -2.94
N ILE A 50 0.29 13.29 -2.17
CA ILE A 50 0.46 11.89 -2.59
C ILE A 50 -0.19 10.99 -1.54
#